data_AF-A0A3D5D0Y2-F1
#
_entry.id   AF-A0A3D5D0Y2-F1
#
_cell.length_a   1.000
_cell.length_b   1.000
_cell.length_c   1.000
_cell.angle_alpha   90.00
_cell.angle_beta   90.00
_cell.angle_gamma   90.00
#
_symmetry.space_group_name_H-M   'P 1'
#
loop_
_entity.id
_entity.type
_entity.pdbx_description
1 polymer ?
#
loop_
_entity_poly.entity_id
_entity_poly.type
_entity_poly.pdbx_seq_one_letter_code
_entity_poly.pdbx_strand_id
1 'polypeptide(L)' 'TGTRWVSHLTKVGHPLYQLYAAVSDVTVGVSCGCADVFGAREDAEVNGFNLVTDNSVPGTSGLPSIAQLSSSGYTVFSF' A
#
# COMPACT_ATOMS: atom_id res chain seq x y z
N THR A 1 1.37 -10.77 -6.00
CA THR A 1 2.19 -9.58 -6.33
C THR A 1 1.62 -8.38 -5.56
N GLY A 2 1.65 -8.44 -4.22
CA GLY A 2 0.92 -7.48 -3.37
C GLY A 2 1.58 -6.10 -3.31
N THR A 3 2.53 -5.93 -2.40
CA THR A 3 3.07 -4.60 -2.02
C THR A 3 4.36 -4.19 -2.72
N ARG A 4 4.92 -5.06 -3.57
CA ARG A 4 6.24 -4.83 -4.22
C ARG A 4 6.24 -3.70 -5.24
N TRP A 5 5.07 -3.21 -5.67
CA TRP A 5 4.98 -2.13 -6.65
C TRP A 5 5.69 -0.85 -6.18
N VAL A 6 5.78 -0.64 -4.86
CA VAL A 6 6.42 0.53 -4.24
C VAL A 6 7.87 0.70 -4.67
N SER A 7 8.62 -0.37 -4.89
CA SER A 7 10.03 -0.28 -5.34
C SER A 7 10.21 -0.20 -6.86
N HIS A 8 9.11 -0.20 -7.62
CA HIS A 8 9.14 -0.08 -9.08
C HIS A 8 8.56 1.26 -9.54
N LEU A 9 7.37 1.62 -9.06
CA LEU A 9 6.62 2.77 -9.59
C LEU A 9 7.18 4.11 -9.12
N THR A 10 7.94 4.13 -8.03
CA THR A 10 8.60 5.35 -7.50
C THR A 10 9.92 5.68 -8.19
N LYS A 11 10.47 4.77 -9.00
CA LYS A 11 11.77 4.97 -9.66
C LYS A 11 11.64 5.97 -10.81
N VAL A 12 12.41 7.05 -10.73
CA VAL A 12 12.59 8.00 -11.84
C VAL A 12 13.17 7.24 -13.04
N GLY A 13 12.39 7.15 -14.13
CA GLY A 13 12.72 6.37 -15.32
C GLY A 13 11.84 5.13 -15.54
N HIS A 14 11.01 4.74 -14.57
CA HIS A 14 9.99 3.72 -14.80
C HIS A 14 8.88 4.28 -15.72
N PRO A 15 8.38 3.52 -16.73
CA PRO A 15 7.38 4.02 -17.67
C PRO A 15 6.10 4.55 -17.01
N LEU A 16 5.74 4.00 -15.84
CA LEU A 16 4.56 4.40 -15.06
C LEU A 16 4.85 5.41 -13.94
N TYR A 17 6.08 5.91 -13.82
CA TYR A 17 6.45 6.87 -12.76
C TYR A 17 5.54 8.10 -12.76
N GLN A 18 5.31 8.69 -13.94
CA GLN A 18 4.47 9.89 -14.05
C GLN A 18 3.01 9.64 -13.67
N LEU A 19 2.50 8.44 -13.93
CA LEU A 19 1.14 8.09 -13.55
C LEU A 19 1.02 7.93 -12.02
N TYR A 20 2.01 7.29 -11.40
CA TYR A 20 2.05 7.18 -9.94
C TYR A 20 2.25 8.55 -9.27
N ALA A 21 3.17 9.38 -9.77
CA ALA A 21 3.42 10.72 -9.26
C ALA A 21 2.18 11.62 -9.31
N ALA A 22 1.28 11.41 -10.29
CA ALA A 22 0.02 12.15 -10.40
C ALA A 22 -1.01 11.81 -9.32
N VAL A 23 -0.82 10.72 -8.55
CA VAL A 23 -1.73 10.28 -7.47
C VAL A 23 -1.01 10.04 -6.15
N SER A 24 0.28 10.39 -6.06
CA SER A 24 1.09 10.08 -4.88
C SER A 24 0.60 10.84 -3.64
N ASP A 25 0.05 12.03 -3.81
CA ASP A 25 -0.50 12.88 -2.75
C ASP A 25 -1.77 12.33 -2.10
N VAL A 26 -2.55 11.54 -2.86
CA VAL A 26 -3.77 10.86 -2.37
C VAL A 26 -3.53 9.40 -1.99
N THR A 27 -2.29 8.91 -2.11
CA THR A 27 -1.95 7.53 -1.75
C THR A 27 -1.69 7.43 -0.24
N VAL A 28 -2.63 6.82 0.49
CA VAL A 28 -2.61 6.77 1.96
C VAL A 28 -1.48 5.88 2.52
N GLY A 29 -1.12 4.82 1.80
CA GLY A 29 -0.07 3.90 2.23
C GLY A 29 -0.23 2.50 1.66
N VAL A 30 0.40 1.53 2.31
CA VAL A 30 0.36 0.13 1.90
C VAL A 30 0.05 -0.82 3.06
N SER A 31 -0.56 -1.97 2.76
CA SER A 31 -0.88 -2.98 3.76
C SER A 31 0.39 -3.55 4.41
N CYS A 32 0.51 -3.43 5.74
CA CYS A 32 1.65 -3.95 6.50
C CYS A 32 1.77 -5.47 6.39
N GLY A 33 0.67 -6.22 6.59
CA GLY A 33 0.69 -7.68 6.50
C GLY A 33 1.09 -8.16 5.10
N CYS A 34 0.65 -7.49 4.03
CA CYS A 34 1.11 -7.82 2.70
C CYS A 34 2.60 -7.46 2.51
N ALA A 35 3.05 -6.32 3.04
CA ALA A 35 4.45 -5.91 2.95
C ALA A 35 5.38 -6.93 3.60
N ASP A 36 5.00 -7.49 4.74
CA ASP A 36 5.77 -8.53 5.43
C ASP A 36 5.79 -9.84 4.64
N VAL A 37 4.63 -10.32 4.19
CA VAL A 37 4.52 -11.58 3.41
C VAL A 37 5.29 -11.50 2.08
N PHE A 38 5.30 -10.34 1.44
CA PHE A 38 5.96 -10.17 0.15
C PHE A 38 7.40 -9.65 0.25
N GLY A 39 7.92 -9.39 1.46
CA GLY A 39 9.28 -8.86 1.66
C GLY A 39 9.47 -7.45 1.09
N ALA A 40 8.43 -6.62 1.14
CA ALA A 40 8.39 -5.26 0.59
C ALA A 40 8.31 -4.18 1.68
N ARG A 41 8.48 -4.56 2.96
CA ARG A 41 8.37 -3.64 4.09
C ARG A 41 9.43 -2.54 4.05
N GLU A 42 10.69 -2.93 3.97
CA GLU A 42 11.83 -2.00 3.91
C GLU A 42 11.71 -1.09 2.69
N ASP A 43 11.38 -1.66 1.52
CA ASP A 43 11.12 -0.90 0.30
C ASP A 43 10.01 0.15 0.51
N ALA A 44 8.91 -0.20 1.18
CA ALA A 44 7.82 0.74 1.45
C ALA A 44 8.29 1.90 2.35
N GLU A 45 9.01 1.60 3.43
CA GLU A 45 9.53 2.60 4.38
C GLU A 45 10.56 3.53 3.71
N VAL A 46 11.51 2.97 2.94
CA VAL A 46 12.52 3.75 2.19
C VAL A 46 11.88 4.67 1.14
N ASN A 47 10.77 4.24 0.54
CA ASN A 47 10.03 5.03 -0.44
C ASN A 47 9.00 5.97 0.22
N GLY A 48 8.99 6.11 1.55
CA GLY A 48 8.16 7.07 2.28
C GLY A 48 6.69 6.67 2.45
N PHE A 49 6.35 5.39 2.25
CA PHE A 49 4.99 4.92 2.45
C PHE A 49 4.67 4.64 3.92
N ASN A 50 3.48 5.05 4.34
CA ASN A 50 2.92 4.60 5.60
C ASN A 50 2.49 3.13 5.50
N LEU A 51 2.79 2.36 6.54
CA LEU A 51 2.29 1.00 6.70
C LEU A 51 0.94 1.05 7.42
N VAL A 52 -0.12 0.64 6.73
CA VAL A 52 -1.50 0.67 7.23
C VAL A 52 -1.77 -0.57 8.09
N THR A 53 -2.04 -0.36 9.37
CA THR A 53 -2.13 -1.41 10.42
C THR A 53 -3.51 -1.50 11.08
N ASP A 54 -4.53 -0.87 10.50
CA ASP A 54 -5.80 -0.52 11.17
C ASP A 54 -6.61 -1.71 11.72
N ASN A 55 -6.45 -2.90 11.14
CA ASN A 55 -7.12 -4.12 11.58
C ASN A 55 -6.12 -5.17 12.06
N SER A 56 -6.07 -5.38 13.37
CA SER A 56 -5.23 -6.41 13.99
C SER A 56 -5.77 -7.81 13.68
N VAL A 57 -4.99 -8.61 12.96
CA VAL A 57 -5.29 -10.03 12.69
C VAL A 57 -4.18 -10.88 13.32
N PRO A 58 -4.53 -11.89 14.15
CA PRO A 58 -3.54 -12.77 14.77
C PRO A 58 -2.58 -13.38 13.74
N GLY A 59 -1.27 -13.31 14.01
CA GLY A 59 -0.23 -13.81 13.11
C GLY A 59 0.18 -12.86 11.97
N THR A 60 -0.31 -11.61 11.98
CA THR A 60 0.10 -10.56 11.04
C THR A 60 0.46 -9.28 11.78
N SER A 61 1.13 -8.34 11.11
CA SER A 61 1.36 -6.98 11.62
C SER A 61 0.13 -6.05 11.49
N GLY A 62 -1.02 -6.61 11.08
CA GLY A 62 -2.24 -5.88 10.77
C GLY A 62 -2.58 -5.92 9.28
N LEU A 63 -3.78 -5.44 8.94
CA LEU A 63 -4.27 -5.28 7.57
C LEU A 63 -5.15 -4.02 7.47
N PRO A 64 -5.27 -3.40 6.28
CA PRO A 64 -6.33 -2.43 6.04
C PRO A 64 -7.71 -3.08 6.16
N SER A 65 -8.66 -2.40 6.79
CA SER A 65 -10.04 -2.89 6.92
C SER A 65 -10.91 -2.44 5.74
N ILE A 66 -11.14 -3.35 4.78
CA ILE A 66 -12.09 -3.11 3.66
C ILE A 66 -13.50 -2.83 4.18
N ALA A 67 -13.92 -3.53 5.24
CA ALA A 67 -15.23 -3.32 5.86
C ALA A 67 -15.38 -1.90 6.42
N GLN A 68 -14.34 -1.36 7.05
CA GLN A 68 -14.33 0.00 7.57
C GLN A 68 -14.30 1.05 6.46
N LEU A 69 -13.57 0.81 5.37
CA LEU A 69 -13.59 1.68 4.20
C LEU A 69 -15.01 1.76 3.60
N SER A 70 -15.66 0.60 3.44
CA SER A 70 -17.04 0.53 2.95
C SER A 70 -18.02 1.24 3.89
N SER A 71 -17.92 1.02 5.21
CA SER A 71 -18.80 1.69 6.19
C SER A 71 -18.58 3.20 6.29
N SER A 72 -17.39 3.68 5.91
CA SER A 72 -17.05 5.11 5.83
C SER A 72 -17.55 5.76 4.53
N GLY A 73 -18.26 5.02 3.67
CA GLY A 73 -18.84 5.52 2.43
C GLY A 73 -17.92 5.46 1.21
N TYR A 74 -16.74 4.83 1.31
CA TYR A 74 -15.87 4.64 0.15
C TYR A 74 -16.38 3.50 -0.76
N THR A 75 -16.25 3.70 -2.07
CA THR A 75 -16.42 2.63 -3.06
C THR A 75 -15.09 1.88 -3.21
N VAL A 76 -15.11 0.57 -3.01
CA VAL A 76 -13.90 -0.27 -3.09
C VAL A 76 -13.79 -0.89 -4.47
N PHE A 77 -12.66 -0.65 -5.13
CA PHE A 77 -12.28 -1.33 -6.37
C PHE A 77 -11.18 -2.35 -6.09
N SER A 78 -11.32 -3.56 -6.63
CA SER A 78 -10.32 -4.65 -6.54
C SER A 78 -9.95 -5.09 -7.94
N PHE A 79 -8.65 -5.29 -8.18
CA PHE A 79 -8.05 -5.61 -9.47
C PHE A 79 -7.22 -6.89 -9.41
#